data_AF-A0A2C9ERP7-F1
#
_entry.id   AF-A0A2C9ERP7-F1
#
_cell.length_a   1.000
_cell.length_b   1.000
_cell.length_c   1.000
_cell.angle_alpha   90.00
_cell.angle_beta   90.00
_cell.angle_gamma   90.00
#
_symmetry.space_group_name_H-M   'P 1'
#
loop_
_entity.id
_entity.type
_entity.pdbx_description
1 polymer ?
#
loop_
_entity_poly.entity_id
_entity_poly.type
_entity_poly.pdbx_seq_one_letter_code
_entity_poly.pdbx_strand_id
1 'polypeptide(L)'
;MVEHDFRYNLMNPQHTLIECRALVPGRYQVTGNGGSIRTDDVLLVTLKGSKDLSMRLTVDTVRHLINPVGQWVAVARGPVFGELAIHQWQVNCDSCDATLDFEFAVDAKLGSKAQKPAASARIAELGWRSEGEHHRCPKCQQAGQ
;
A
#
# COMPACT_ATOMS: atom_id res chain seq x y z
N MET A 1 -9.56 18.44 -1.15
CA MET A 1 -9.11 17.04 -1.03
C MET A 1 -8.86 16.50 -2.43
N VAL A 2 -7.60 16.39 -2.80
CA VAL A 2 -7.11 15.75 -4.03
C VAL A 2 -6.27 14.54 -3.64
N GLU A 3 -6.35 13.46 -4.42
CA GLU A 3 -5.44 12.32 -4.28
C GLU A 3 -4.27 12.46 -5.26
N HIS A 4 -3.06 12.29 -4.74
CA HIS A 4 -1.83 12.34 -5.51
C HIS A 4 -1.16 10.97 -5.47
N ASP A 5 -0.93 10.40 -6.66
CA ASP A 5 -0.26 9.10 -6.80
C ASP A 5 1.26 9.29 -6.81
N PHE A 6 1.90 8.82 -5.74
CA PHE A 6 3.35 8.80 -5.52
C PHE A 6 3.88 7.36 -5.49
N ARG A 7 3.10 6.38 -5.98
CA ARG A 7 3.60 5.02 -6.14
C ARG A 7 4.76 5.03 -7.10
N TYR A 8 5.75 4.18 -6.83
CA TYR A 8 6.86 3.98 -7.75
C TYR A 8 6.32 3.41 -9.06
N ASN A 9 6.26 4.23 -10.09
CA ASN A 9 5.92 3.81 -11.43
C ASN A 9 6.80 4.58 -12.43
N LEU A 10 7.19 3.93 -13.52
CA LEU A 10 8.01 4.55 -14.57
C LEU A 10 7.22 5.53 -15.45
N MET A 11 5.90 5.62 -15.25
CA MET A 11 4.97 6.29 -16.17
C MET A 11 4.52 7.67 -15.69
N ASN A 12 4.78 8.05 -14.44
CA ASN A 12 4.42 9.35 -13.88
C ASN A 12 5.63 10.06 -13.25
N PRO A 13 6.55 10.60 -14.07
CA PRO A 13 7.76 11.27 -13.57
C PRO A 13 7.46 12.60 -12.85
N GLN A 14 6.21 13.09 -12.87
CA GLN A 14 5.82 14.34 -12.24
C GLN A 14 5.73 14.24 -10.71
N HIS A 15 5.52 13.03 -10.19
CA HIS A 15 5.42 12.77 -8.74
C HIS A 15 6.52 11.80 -8.34
N THR A 16 7.48 12.28 -7.55
CA THR A 16 8.56 11.43 -7.04
C THR A 16 8.45 11.31 -5.53
N LEU A 17 8.28 10.10 -5.03
CA LEU A 17 8.45 9.80 -3.61
C LEU A 17 9.94 9.69 -3.30
N ILE A 18 10.44 10.53 -2.40
CA ILE A 18 11.86 10.55 -2.00
C ILE A 18 12.03 9.74 -0.71
N GLU A 19 11.18 9.97 0.29
CA GLU A 19 11.20 9.23 1.55
C GLU A 19 9.78 9.13 2.12
N CYS A 20 9.47 7.99 2.74
CA CYS A 20 8.31 7.86 3.62
C CYS A 20 8.78 7.12 4.88
N ARG A 21 8.68 7.79 6.04
CA ARG A 21 9.15 7.28 7.32
C ARG A 21 8.03 7.35 8.35
N ALA A 22 7.81 6.28 9.09
CA ALA A 22 6.96 6.30 10.28
C ALA A 22 7.66 7.10 11.39
N LEU A 23 6.99 8.12 11.94
CA LEU A 23 7.45 8.86 13.11
C LEU A 23 7.01 8.16 14.40
N VAL A 24 5.74 7.80 14.45
CA VAL A 24 5.07 6.97 15.45
C VAL A 24 3.97 6.17 14.74
N PRO A 25 3.41 5.11 15.33
CA PRO A 25 2.34 4.35 14.69
C PRO A 25 1.18 5.27 14.23
N GLY A 26 0.85 5.20 12.94
CA GLY A 26 -0.21 6.03 12.34
C GLY A 26 0.21 7.42 11.87
N ARG A 27 1.45 7.85 12.14
CA ARG A 27 1.97 9.17 11.72
C ARG A 27 3.27 9.04 10.94
N TYR A 28 3.32 9.70 9.80
CA TYR A 28 4.37 9.57 8.81
C TYR A 28 4.96 10.93 8.45
N GLN A 29 6.26 10.96 8.23
CA GLN A 29 6.92 12.03 7.49
C GLN A 29 7.12 11.56 6.06
N VAL A 30 6.60 12.33 5.11
CA VAL A 30 6.70 12.05 3.69
C VAL A 30 7.47 13.17 3.03
N THR A 31 8.48 12.82 2.25
CA THR A 31 9.25 13.74 1.43
C THR A 31 9.01 13.35 -0.02
N GLY A 32 8.59 14.32 -0.83
CA GLY A 32 8.35 14.10 -2.26
C GLY A 32 8.68 15.34 -3.08
N ASN A 33 8.64 15.17 -4.40
CA ASN A 33 8.77 16.25 -5.36
C ASN A 33 7.60 16.23 -6.35
N GLY A 34 7.12 17.41 -6.70
CA GLY A 34 5.97 17.60 -7.58
C GLY A 34 4.65 17.42 -6.83
N GLY A 35 3.55 17.64 -7.56
CA GLY A 35 2.24 17.78 -6.96
C GLY A 35 2.10 19.12 -6.22
N SER A 36 0.91 19.73 -6.29
CA SER A 36 0.57 20.93 -5.51
C SER A 36 -0.06 20.51 -4.18
N ILE A 37 0.74 19.85 -3.33
CA ILE A 37 0.25 19.19 -2.11
C ILE A 37 -0.29 20.19 -1.11
N ARG A 38 -1.44 19.90 -0.53
CA ARG A 38 -2.07 20.72 0.51
C ARG A 38 -2.45 19.86 1.71
N THR A 39 -2.72 20.52 2.84
CA THR A 39 -3.39 19.88 3.97
C THR A 39 -4.72 19.27 3.50
N ASP A 40 -5.05 18.11 4.07
CA ASP A 40 -6.20 17.25 3.73
C ASP A 40 -6.15 16.59 2.34
N ASP A 41 -5.07 16.74 1.58
CA ASP A 41 -4.84 15.89 0.42
C ASP A 41 -4.44 14.47 0.83
N VAL A 42 -4.61 13.53 -0.09
CA VAL A 42 -4.25 12.12 0.09
C VAL A 42 -3.04 11.79 -0.76
N LEU A 43 -2.03 11.16 -0.17
CA LEU A 43 -0.85 10.64 -0.83
C LEU A 43 -0.97 9.13 -0.92
N LEU A 44 -0.96 8.58 -2.13
CA LEU A 44 -0.82 7.15 -2.35
C LEU A 44 0.66 6.82 -2.53
N VAL A 45 1.28 6.19 -1.53
CA VAL A 45 2.74 5.96 -1.49
C VAL A 45 3.06 4.46 -1.49
N THR A 46 4.08 4.05 -2.25
CA THR A 46 4.57 2.66 -2.23
C THR A 46 5.25 2.35 -0.88
N LEU A 47 4.99 1.15 -0.33
CA LEU A 47 5.70 0.68 0.86
C LEU A 47 7.15 0.35 0.51
N LYS A 48 8.09 0.84 1.31
CA LYS A 48 9.52 0.54 1.12
C LYS A 48 9.74 -0.98 1.14
N GLY A 49 10.36 -1.51 0.08
CA GLY A 49 10.64 -2.94 -0.07
C GLY A 49 9.52 -3.74 -0.73
N SER A 50 8.36 -3.14 -1.00
CA SER A 50 7.28 -3.77 -1.75
C SER A 50 7.34 -3.41 -3.23
N LYS A 51 6.85 -4.33 -4.07
CA LYS A 51 6.61 -4.09 -5.50
C LYS A 51 5.24 -3.49 -5.75
N ASP A 52 4.23 -3.97 -5.01
CA ASP A 52 2.82 -3.73 -5.36
C ASP A 52 2.00 -3.09 -4.23
N LEU A 53 2.50 -3.09 -3.00
CA LEU A 53 1.81 -2.51 -1.85
C LEU A 53 2.00 -1.00 -1.81
N SER A 54 0.89 -0.34 -1.54
CA SER A 54 0.84 1.09 -1.28
C SER A 54 -0.05 1.39 -0.08
N MET A 55 0.16 2.54 0.52
CA MET A 55 -0.70 3.04 1.58
C MET A 55 -1.17 4.44 1.25
N ARG A 56 -2.36 4.76 1.75
CA ARG A 56 -2.98 6.09 1.65
C ARG A 56 -2.65 6.86 2.91
N LEU A 57 -2.05 8.03 2.74
CA LEU A 57 -1.69 8.94 3.82
C LEU A 57 -2.40 10.26 3.63
N THR A 58 -3.14 10.72 4.64
CA THR A 58 -3.80 12.04 4.62
C THR A 58 -2.85 13.10 5.19
N VAL A 59 -2.62 14.17 4.44
CA VAL A 59 -1.68 15.24 4.83
C VAL A 59 -2.26 16.06 5.98
N ASP A 60 -1.55 16.11 7.11
CA ASP A 60 -1.86 17.00 8.23
C ASP A 60 -1.24 18.38 7.98
N THR A 61 0.07 18.41 7.69
CA THR A 61 0.82 19.64 7.42
C THR A 61 1.81 19.42 6.29
N VAL A 62 2.11 20.47 5.53
CA VAL A 62 3.08 20.44 4.43
C VAL A 62 3.96 21.68 4.43
N ARG A 63 5.26 21.48 4.21
CA ARG A 63 6.24 22.53 4.01
C ARG A 63 6.90 22.35 2.65
N HIS A 64 6.66 23.29 1.75
CA HIS A 64 7.34 23.36 0.46
C HIS A 64 8.76 23.91 0.65
N LEU A 65 9.74 23.25 0.03
CA LEU A 65 11.14 23.65 0.07
C LEU A 65 11.44 24.62 -1.08
N ILE A 66 12.32 25.58 -0.80
CA ILE A 66 12.81 26.52 -1.81
C ILE A 66 13.87 25.84 -2.70
N ASN A 67 14.69 24.97 -2.11
CA ASN A 67 15.74 24.23 -2.79
C ASN A 67 15.80 22.79 -2.25
N PRO A 68 15.76 21.75 -3.12
CA PRO A 68 15.46 21.80 -4.55
C PRO A 68 14.02 22.21 -4.84
N VAL A 69 13.81 22.89 -5.98
CA VAL A 69 12.51 23.41 -6.41
C VAL A 69 11.51 22.26 -6.58
N GLY A 70 10.28 22.48 -6.11
CA GLY A 70 9.20 21.50 -6.20
C GLY A 70 9.24 20.39 -5.14
N GLN A 71 10.28 20.34 -4.31
CA GLN A 71 10.32 19.41 -3.18
C GLN A 71 9.49 19.94 -2.01
N TRP A 72 8.91 19.02 -1.25
CA TRP A 72 8.17 19.31 -0.04
C TRP A 72 8.39 18.21 1.01
N VAL A 73 8.10 18.55 2.25
CA VAL A 73 8.03 17.62 3.38
C VAL A 73 6.67 17.77 4.04
N ALA A 74 5.96 16.67 4.21
CA ALA A 74 4.65 16.62 4.84
C ALA A 74 4.66 15.72 6.07
N VAL A 75 3.86 16.09 7.07
CA VAL A 75 3.40 15.17 8.11
C VAL A 75 2.04 14.68 7.68
N ALA A 76 1.86 13.36 7.68
CA ALA A 76 0.63 12.72 7.25
C ALA A 76 0.20 11.63 8.25
N ARG A 77 -1.10 11.36 8.28
CA ARG A 77 -1.71 10.28 9.05
C ARG A 77 -2.12 9.13 8.14
N GLY A 78 -2.02 7.90 8.63
CA GLY A 78 -2.28 6.71 7.83
C GLY A 78 -2.45 5.45 8.65
N PRO A 79 -2.27 4.26 8.04
CA PRO A 79 -2.34 2.99 8.74
C PRO A 79 -1.43 2.93 9.96
N VAL A 80 -1.84 2.20 10.99
CA VAL A 80 -1.07 2.07 12.24
C VAL A 80 -0.25 0.79 12.18
N PHE A 81 1.07 0.95 12.03
CA PHE A 81 2.03 -0.15 12.17
C PHE A 81 2.99 0.18 13.32
N GLY A 82 3.12 -0.72 14.28
CA GLY A 82 4.19 -0.72 15.28
C GLY A 82 5.54 -1.03 14.65
N GLU A 83 5.57 -2.06 13.79
CA GLU A 83 6.70 -2.38 12.91
C GLU A 83 6.15 -3.00 11.61
N LEU A 84 6.49 -2.43 10.45
CA LEU A 84 5.97 -2.92 9.18
C LEU A 84 6.74 -4.17 8.71
N ALA A 85 6.05 -5.30 8.56
CA ALA A 85 6.58 -6.48 7.90
C ALA A 85 5.80 -6.77 6.62
N ILE A 86 6.52 -6.90 5.49
CA ILE A 86 5.98 -7.31 4.20
C ILE A 86 6.27 -8.79 4.01
N HIS A 87 5.24 -9.56 3.65
CA HIS A 87 5.34 -10.97 3.34
C HIS A 87 4.87 -11.24 1.91
N GLN A 88 5.46 -12.26 1.29
CA GLN A 88 5.03 -12.80 0.01
C GLN A 88 4.37 -14.14 0.23
N TRP A 89 3.27 -14.37 -0.48
CA TRP A 89 2.60 -15.67 -0.48
C TRP A 89 2.03 -15.98 -1.86
N GLN A 90 1.73 -17.25 -2.06
CA GLN A 90 1.27 -17.84 -3.29
C GLN A 90 0.08 -18.74 -2.95
N VAL A 91 -1.01 -18.61 -3.70
CA VAL A 91 -2.15 -19.53 -3.65
C VAL A 91 -2.53 -19.95 -5.07
N ASN A 92 -3.17 -21.11 -5.19
CA ASN A 92 -3.67 -21.63 -6.46
C ASN A 92 -5.19 -21.61 -6.46
N CYS A 93 -5.79 -21.41 -7.63
CA CYS A 93 -7.23 -21.52 -7.82
C CYS A 93 -7.63 -23.00 -7.84
N ASP A 94 -8.50 -23.42 -6.92
CA ASP A 94 -8.96 -24.82 -6.82
C ASP A 94 -9.75 -25.33 -8.04
N SER A 95 -10.13 -24.44 -8.97
CA SER A 95 -10.90 -24.81 -10.16
C SER A 95 -10.10 -24.84 -11.46
N CYS A 96 -9.00 -24.09 -11.56
CA CYS A 96 -8.26 -23.96 -12.82
C CYS A 96 -6.75 -23.87 -12.64
N ASP A 97 -6.25 -24.13 -11.43
CA ASP A 97 -4.84 -24.12 -11.02
C ASP A 97 -4.09 -22.80 -11.25
N ALA A 98 -4.78 -21.73 -11.65
CA ALA A 98 -4.20 -20.41 -11.82
C ALA A 98 -3.52 -19.98 -10.51
N THR A 99 -2.30 -19.45 -10.62
CA THR A 99 -1.52 -19.00 -9.47
C THR A 99 -1.77 -17.52 -9.20
N LEU A 100 -1.92 -17.17 -7.92
CA LEU A 100 -1.84 -15.81 -7.43
C LEU A 100 -0.61 -15.66 -6.54
N ASP A 101 0.38 -14.94 -7.04
CA ASP A 101 1.52 -14.45 -6.26
C ASP A 101 1.22 -13.03 -5.78
N PHE A 102 1.33 -12.80 -4.47
CA PHE A 102 1.00 -11.50 -3.91
C PHE A 102 1.79 -11.15 -2.65
N GLU A 103 1.89 -9.83 -2.42
CA GLU A 103 2.44 -9.26 -1.19
C GLU A 103 1.31 -8.80 -0.26
N PHE A 104 1.53 -8.92 1.04
CA PHE A 104 0.68 -8.33 2.09
C PHE A 104 1.54 -7.81 3.24
N ALA A 105 1.02 -6.82 3.97
CA ALA A 105 1.70 -6.20 5.10
C ALA A 105 1.01 -6.52 6.43
N VAL A 106 1.80 -6.74 7.48
CA VAL A 106 1.33 -6.89 8.86
C VAL A 106 2.16 -6.04 9.81
N ASP A 107 1.60 -5.77 10.99
CA ASP A 107 2.42 -5.32 12.11
C ASP A 107 3.22 -6.52 12.65
N ALA A 108 4.55 -6.44 12.56
CA ALA A 108 5.46 -7.50 12.98
C ALA A 108 5.25 -7.89 14.45
N LYS A 109 4.80 -6.94 15.29
CA LYS A 109 4.52 -7.20 16.72
C LYS A 109 3.37 -8.17 16.95
N LEU A 110 2.46 -8.32 15.99
CA LEU A 110 1.36 -9.28 16.07
C LEU A 110 1.80 -10.71 15.72
N GLY A 111 2.99 -10.87 15.14
CA GLY A 111 3.57 -12.16 14.77
C GLY A 111 2.76 -12.95 13.74
N SER A 112 3.01 -14.26 13.67
CA SER A 112 2.41 -15.17 12.68
C SER A 112 0.87 -15.24 12.74
N LYS A 113 0.27 -14.91 13.89
CA LYS A 113 -1.19 -14.91 14.05
C LYS A 113 -1.89 -13.88 13.17
N ALA A 114 -1.23 -12.77 12.85
CA ALA A 114 -1.77 -11.75 11.96
C ALA A 114 -1.60 -12.05 10.47
N GLN A 115 -0.71 -12.99 10.11
CA GLN A 115 -0.39 -13.26 8.70
C GLN A 115 -1.58 -13.87 7.94
N LYS A 116 -2.22 -14.92 8.49
CA LYS A 116 -3.37 -15.57 7.83
C LYS A 116 -4.53 -14.58 7.58
N PRO A 117 -5.02 -13.83 8.59
CA PRO A 117 -6.07 -12.83 8.35
C PRO A 117 -5.69 -11.76 7.33
N ALA A 118 -4.46 -11.23 7.41
CA ALA A 118 -4.00 -10.19 6.49
C ALA A 118 -3.89 -10.69 5.05
N ALA A 119 -3.40 -11.91 4.87
CA ALA A 119 -3.34 -12.54 3.57
C ALA A 119 -4.74 -12.82 2.99
N SER A 120 -5.66 -13.36 3.79
CA SER A 120 -7.05 -13.57 3.34
C SER A 120 -7.73 -12.27 2.94
N ALA A 121 -7.52 -11.19 3.70
CA ALA A 121 -8.00 -9.86 3.33
C ALA A 121 -7.38 -9.38 2.02
N ARG A 122 -6.08 -9.60 1.84
CA ARG A 122 -5.38 -9.23 0.61
C ARG A 122 -5.85 -10.01 -0.62
N ILE A 123 -6.11 -11.31 -0.49
CA ILE A 123 -6.69 -12.13 -1.55
C ILE A 123 -8.05 -11.55 -1.99
N ALA A 124 -8.89 -11.14 -1.03
CA ALA A 124 -10.17 -10.50 -1.32
C ALA A 124 -10.01 -9.13 -2.01
N GLU A 125 -9.05 -8.30 -1.59
CA GLU A 125 -8.73 -7.03 -2.27
C GLU A 125 -8.31 -7.21 -3.73
N LEU A 126 -7.64 -8.33 -4.03
CA LEU A 126 -7.22 -8.71 -5.39
C LEU A 126 -8.36 -9.35 -6.20
N GLY A 127 -9.58 -9.37 -5.67
CA GLY A 127 -10.79 -9.87 -6.33
C GLY A 127 -10.94 -11.39 -6.30
N TRP A 128 -10.11 -12.10 -5.55
CA TRP A 128 -10.23 -13.54 -5.35
C TRP A 128 -11.18 -13.83 -4.18
N ARG A 129 -11.92 -14.93 -4.28
CA ARG A 129 -12.80 -15.40 -3.19
C ARG A 129 -12.10 -16.51 -2.43
N SER A 130 -12.14 -16.45 -1.10
CA SER A 130 -11.60 -17.49 -0.23
C SER A 130 -12.69 -18.03 0.69
N GLU A 131 -12.81 -19.36 0.76
CA GLU A 131 -13.71 -20.09 1.67
C GLU A 131 -12.91 -21.16 2.41
N GLY A 132 -12.48 -20.85 3.63
CA GLY A 132 -11.53 -21.69 4.36
C GLY A 132 -10.17 -21.70 3.66
N GLU A 133 -9.74 -22.89 3.23
CA GLU A 133 -8.49 -23.10 2.49
C GLU A 133 -8.69 -23.11 0.96
N HIS A 134 -9.93 -22.99 0.48
CA HIS A 134 -10.21 -22.95 -0.95
C HIS A 134 -10.18 -21.51 -1.46
N HIS A 135 -9.50 -21.30 -2.58
CA HIS A 135 -9.33 -20.03 -3.26
C HIS A 135 -9.86 -20.13 -4.70
N ARG A 136 -10.66 -19.14 -5.12
CA ARG A 136 -11.18 -19.06 -6.49
C ARG A 136 -10.80 -17.75 -7.15
N CYS A 137 -10.19 -17.86 -8.33
CA CYS A 137 -9.83 -16.69 -9.15
C CYS A 137 -11.09 -15.99 -9.70
N PRO A 138 -10.99 -14.69 -10.07
CA PRO A 138 -12.12 -13.93 -10.60
C PRO A 138 -12.82 -14.59 -11.80
N LYS A 139 -12.04 -15.26 -12.66
CA LYS A 139 -12.56 -15.98 -13.84
C LYS A 139 -13.45 -17.16 -13.44
N CYS A 140 -13.00 -17.99 -12.51
CA CYS A 140 -13.76 -19.15 -12.03
C CYS A 140 -14.95 -18.75 -11.13
N GLN A 141 -14.94 -17.56 -10.54
CA GLN A 141 -16.09 -17.02 -9.82
C GLN A 141 -17.23 -16.63 -10.77
N GLN A 142 -16.91 -16.14 -11.97
CA GLN A 142 -17.91 -15.77 -12.98
C GLN A 142 -18.45 -16.97 -13.74
N ALA A 143 -17.64 -18.01 -13.97
CA ALA A 143 -18.05 -19.21 -14.69
C ALA A 143 -19.05 -20.11 -13.92
N GLY A 144 -19.30 -19.83 -12.64
CA GLY A 144 -20.26 -20.55 -11.79
C GLY A 144 -21.58 -19.82 -11.55
N GLN A 145 -21.83 -18.70 -12.24
CA GLN A 145 -23.10 -17.96 -12.28
C GLN A 145 -23.80 -18.20 -13.61
#